data_AF-A0A080ZS17-F1
#
_entry.id   AF-A0A080ZS17-F1
#
_cell.length_a   1.000
_cell.length_b   1.000
_cell.length_c   1.000
_cell.angle_alpha   90.00
_cell.angle_beta   90.00
_cell.angle_gamma   90.00
#
_symmetry.space_group_name_H-M   'P 1'
#
loop_
_entity.id
_entity.type
_entity.pdbx_description
1 polymer ?
#
loop_
_entity_poly.entity_id
_entity_poly.type
_entity_poly.pdbx_seq_one_letter_code
_entity_poly.pdbx_strand_id
1 'polypeptide(L)'
;MKQALVHCVNEGPSRHLTNQAIRRNDEFATAERKLLVMWFVLGLAPLILQTRSFLKFVTPHKVTTSLVVPPNVDQKTVNMTELCPALGLQMAQVWWNFETTHYYDTQQGRLCHIVSPQYNCHGNYVVGTEKSKASSQAPTSCINNSFVAEMYFYHGTIGFYSFYEEITGTYCTTDRTIYGRIAGLGTFDINGSLLARDGGSHGYRMSYWFATVGTVWILYRAIVFRRSYVSCKRFGRKCDELGENLDLNTATVFVYETMRLSAHGAANYHRVVLLYLLVEGIMSDLFLLVATDEMFAWLQYISFGYNLSGLVLLLFEMIENMGWLNERTRLCIKRLLFSYESSLFGELLSAIGQSHFLTSLSHSDLKDSGSTARAVSYYVWGLVGHGRSLTRAGDMA
;
A
#
# COMPACT_ATOMS: atom_id res chain seq x y z
N MET A 1 40.90 -47.74 47.84
CA MET A 1 41.27 -46.32 48.03
C MET A 1 40.51 -45.50 47.01
N LYS A 2 39.64 -44.60 47.49
CA LYS A 2 38.96 -43.45 46.84
C LYS A 2 38.02 -43.67 45.65
N GLN A 3 36.72 -43.66 45.97
CA GLN A 3 35.64 -43.08 45.15
C GLN A 3 35.93 -41.59 44.86
N ALA A 4 35.62 -41.14 43.65
CA ALA A 4 35.51 -39.74 43.30
C ALA A 4 34.03 -39.41 43.04
N LEU A 5 33.47 -38.62 43.96
CA LEU A 5 32.16 -38.00 43.92
C LEU A 5 32.20 -36.85 42.89
N VAL A 6 31.26 -36.84 41.93
CA VAL A 6 31.02 -35.65 41.10
C VAL A 6 29.84 -34.88 41.70
N HIS A 7 30.10 -33.62 42.00
CA HIS A 7 29.28 -32.69 42.77
C HIS A 7 28.09 -32.19 41.94
N CYS A 8 26.86 -32.38 42.42
CA CYS A 8 25.69 -31.67 41.90
C CYS A 8 25.68 -30.24 42.46
N VAL A 9 25.78 -29.24 41.58
CA VAL A 9 25.50 -27.84 41.93
C VAL A 9 24.01 -27.58 41.72
N ASN A 10 23.35 -27.22 42.81
CA ASN A 10 22.01 -26.62 42.83
C ASN A 10 22.07 -25.21 42.26
N GLU A 11 21.33 -24.95 41.18
CA GLU A 11 20.86 -23.60 40.83
C GLU A 11 19.32 -23.60 40.81
N GLY A 12 18.76 -22.55 41.38
CA GLY A 12 17.41 -22.52 41.93
C GLY A 12 16.24 -22.37 40.94
N PRO A 13 15.01 -22.43 41.46
CA PRO A 13 13.79 -22.51 40.66
C PRO A 13 13.35 -21.10 40.23
N SER A 14 13.68 -20.69 39.01
CA SER A 14 13.03 -19.49 38.43
C SER A 14 12.92 -19.45 36.90
N ARG A 15 13.58 -20.34 36.16
CA ARG A 15 13.38 -20.47 34.69
C ARG A 15 12.42 -21.58 34.26
N HIS A 16 12.11 -22.52 35.16
CA HIS A 16 11.19 -23.61 34.85
C HIS A 16 9.71 -23.19 34.88
N LEU A 17 9.34 -22.17 35.66
CA LEU A 17 7.95 -21.74 35.79
C LEU A 17 7.45 -20.97 34.55
N THR A 18 8.31 -20.20 33.89
CA THR A 18 7.95 -19.49 32.64
C THR A 18 7.85 -20.45 31.45
N ASN A 19 8.77 -21.41 31.34
CA ASN A 19 8.71 -22.44 30.31
C ASN A 19 7.62 -23.49 30.56
N GLN A 20 7.27 -23.79 31.82
CA GLN A 20 6.11 -24.62 32.14
C GLN A 20 4.79 -23.87 31.94
N ALA A 21 4.70 -22.57 32.19
CA ALA A 21 3.49 -21.79 31.90
C ALA A 21 3.22 -21.70 30.38
N ILE A 22 4.29 -21.58 29.57
CA ILE A 22 4.20 -21.62 28.10
C ILE A 22 3.89 -23.04 27.61
N ARG A 23 4.53 -24.09 28.14
CA ARG A 23 4.19 -25.50 27.80
C ARG A 23 2.79 -25.92 28.22
N ARG A 24 2.30 -25.44 29.38
CA ARG A 24 0.98 -25.78 29.91
C ARG A 24 -0.16 -25.13 29.11
N ASN A 25 0.12 -24.05 28.38
CA ASN A 25 -0.83 -23.48 27.41
C ASN A 25 -0.88 -24.25 26.08
N ASP A 26 0.18 -24.96 25.72
CA ASP A 26 0.27 -25.76 24.48
C ASP A 26 -0.40 -27.13 24.58
N GLU A 27 -0.67 -27.60 25.81
CA GLU A 27 -1.35 -28.88 26.11
C GLU A 27 -2.89 -28.84 25.94
N PHE A 28 -3.52 -27.66 25.83
CA PHE A 28 -4.99 -27.52 25.82
C PHE A 28 -5.63 -27.09 24.50
N ALA A 29 -4.84 -26.85 23.45
CA ALA A 29 -5.38 -26.50 22.13
C ALA A 29 -5.22 -27.68 21.16
N THR A 30 -6.36 -28.24 20.74
CA THR A 30 -6.41 -29.27 19.70
C THR A 30 -5.76 -28.78 18.40
N ALA A 31 -5.25 -29.71 17.58
CA ALA A 31 -4.67 -29.41 16.28
C ALA A 31 -5.67 -28.63 15.39
N GLU A 32 -6.95 -29.03 15.40
CA GLU A 32 -8.01 -28.28 14.73
C GLU A 32 -8.07 -26.83 15.20
N ARG A 33 -8.05 -26.59 16.51
CA ARG A 33 -8.16 -25.23 17.05
C ARG A 33 -6.94 -24.38 16.69
N LYS A 34 -5.73 -24.93 16.76
CA LYS A 34 -4.50 -24.24 16.36
C LYS A 34 -4.57 -23.81 14.88
N LEU A 35 -4.94 -24.73 13.99
CA LEU A 35 -5.07 -24.45 12.56
C LEU A 35 -6.16 -23.42 12.26
N LEU A 36 -7.31 -23.48 12.94
CA LEU A 36 -8.39 -22.51 12.74
C LEU A 36 -8.03 -21.10 13.25
N VAL A 37 -7.29 -21.01 14.36
CA VAL A 37 -6.76 -19.71 14.85
C VAL A 37 -5.78 -19.13 13.84
N MET A 38 -4.83 -19.93 13.35
CA MET A 38 -3.87 -19.47 12.35
C MET A 38 -4.55 -19.08 11.03
N TRP A 39 -5.54 -19.85 10.57
CA TRP A 39 -6.36 -19.52 9.39
C TRP A 39 -7.11 -18.19 9.55
N PHE A 40 -7.64 -17.92 10.74
CA PHE A 40 -8.31 -16.65 11.04
C PHE A 40 -7.32 -15.47 10.97
N VAL A 41 -6.18 -15.58 11.65
CA VAL A 41 -5.19 -14.50 11.76
C VAL A 41 -4.50 -14.23 10.43
N LEU A 42 -4.07 -15.27 9.72
CA LEU A 42 -3.27 -15.15 8.51
C LEU A 42 -4.09 -15.01 7.22
N GLY A 43 -5.40 -15.29 7.28
CA GLY A 43 -6.25 -15.24 6.10
C GLY A 43 -7.50 -14.38 6.25
N LEU A 44 -8.34 -14.64 7.26
CA LEU A 44 -9.62 -13.90 7.37
C LEU A 44 -9.37 -12.42 7.69
N ALA A 45 -8.47 -12.14 8.63
CA ALA A 45 -8.17 -10.76 9.02
C ALA A 45 -7.62 -9.94 7.81
N PRO A 46 -6.61 -10.39 7.06
CA PRO A 46 -6.19 -9.73 5.83
C PRO A 46 -7.32 -9.58 4.79
N LEU A 47 -8.16 -10.59 4.60
CA LEU A 47 -9.28 -10.52 3.66
C LEU A 47 -10.31 -9.46 4.05
N ILE A 48 -10.62 -9.33 5.35
CA ILE A 48 -11.52 -8.28 5.86
C ILE A 48 -10.91 -6.90 5.63
N LEU A 49 -9.62 -6.73 5.92
CA LEU A 49 -8.91 -5.48 5.71
C LEU A 49 -8.92 -5.09 4.23
N GLN A 50 -8.58 -6.01 3.35
CA GLN A 50 -8.61 -5.79 1.92
C GLN A 50 -10.03 -5.49 1.41
N THR A 51 -11.06 -6.15 1.93
CA THR A 51 -12.46 -5.87 1.56
C THR A 51 -12.86 -4.47 1.99
N ARG A 52 -12.48 -4.05 3.19
CA ARG A 52 -12.68 -2.66 3.67
C ARG A 52 -11.97 -1.66 2.75
N SER A 53 -10.73 -1.96 2.36
CA SER A 53 -9.95 -1.14 1.44
C SER A 53 -10.64 -0.97 0.09
N PHE A 54 -11.08 -2.09 -0.50
CA PHE A 54 -11.85 -2.11 -1.74
C PHE A 54 -13.13 -1.28 -1.63
N LEU A 55 -13.88 -1.44 -0.53
CA LEU A 55 -15.13 -0.69 -0.32
C LEU A 55 -14.93 0.82 -0.26
N LYS A 56 -13.81 1.30 0.31
CA LYS A 56 -13.49 2.73 0.32
C LYS A 56 -13.31 3.29 -1.10
N PHE A 57 -12.63 2.56 -1.97
CA PHE A 57 -12.31 3.01 -3.31
C PHE A 57 -13.42 2.78 -4.34
N VAL A 58 -14.27 1.79 -4.13
CA VAL A 58 -15.42 1.51 -5.01
C VAL A 58 -16.62 2.42 -4.73
N THR A 59 -16.67 3.01 -3.52
CA THR A 59 -17.76 3.92 -3.15
C THR A 59 -17.71 5.16 -4.03
N PRO A 60 -18.83 5.56 -4.67
CA PRO A 60 -18.86 6.75 -5.50
C PRO A 60 -18.49 8.00 -4.68
N HIS A 61 -17.61 8.82 -5.25
CA HIS A 61 -17.13 10.05 -4.62
C HIS A 61 -17.59 11.29 -5.39
N LYS A 62 -17.46 12.45 -4.75
CA LYS A 62 -17.68 13.77 -5.36
C LYS A 62 -16.46 14.63 -5.15
N VAL A 63 -16.14 15.44 -6.15
CA VAL A 63 -15.13 16.48 -6.04
C VAL A 63 -15.76 17.69 -5.38
N THR A 64 -15.08 18.25 -4.38
CA THR A 64 -15.51 19.50 -3.73
C THR A 64 -15.73 20.60 -4.77
N THR A 65 -16.83 21.34 -4.64
CA THR A 65 -17.30 22.27 -5.68
C THR A 65 -16.30 23.38 -6.00
N SER A 66 -15.53 23.84 -5.00
CA SER A 66 -14.46 24.84 -5.14
C SER A 66 -13.30 24.36 -6.03
N LEU A 67 -13.18 23.05 -6.22
CA LEU A 67 -12.08 22.42 -6.95
C LEU A 67 -12.45 22.03 -8.39
N VAL A 68 -13.72 22.15 -8.75
CA VAL A 68 -14.21 21.83 -10.09
C VAL A 68 -14.07 23.05 -11.00
N VAL A 69 -13.47 22.85 -12.18
CA VAL A 69 -13.36 23.88 -13.21
C VAL A 69 -14.77 24.18 -13.77
N PRO A 70 -15.28 25.41 -13.64
CA PRO A 70 -16.58 25.77 -14.21
C PRO A 70 -16.56 25.73 -15.75
N PRO A 71 -17.70 25.47 -16.39
CA PRO A 71 -17.79 25.53 -17.85
C PRO A 71 -17.49 26.96 -18.35
N ASN A 72 -16.86 27.06 -19.52
CA ASN A 72 -16.55 28.32 -20.22
C ASN A 72 -15.54 29.25 -19.51
N VAL A 73 -14.66 28.70 -18.66
CA VAL A 73 -13.54 29.46 -18.09
C VAL A 73 -12.26 29.14 -18.86
N ASP A 74 -11.59 30.18 -19.34
CA ASP A 74 -10.34 30.01 -20.10
C ASP A 74 -9.15 29.69 -19.19
N GLN A 75 -8.31 28.78 -19.68
CA GLN A 75 -7.03 28.44 -19.08
C GLN A 75 -6.05 29.63 -19.17
N LYS A 76 -5.38 29.94 -18.07
CA LYS A 76 -4.35 31.00 -17.98
C LYS A 76 -3.01 30.46 -17.48
N THR A 77 -1.93 31.04 -17.96
CA THR A 77 -0.55 30.64 -17.63
C THR A 77 0.36 31.82 -17.26
N VAL A 78 -0.20 33.01 -17.09
CA VAL A 78 0.57 34.24 -16.80
C VAL A 78 0.91 34.30 -15.30
N ASN A 79 2.12 34.71 -14.94
CA ASN A 79 2.57 34.92 -13.55
C ASN A 79 2.28 33.75 -12.58
N MET A 80 2.41 32.50 -13.04
CA MET A 80 2.02 31.31 -12.25
C MET A 80 2.69 31.25 -10.87
N THR A 81 3.95 31.64 -10.76
CA THR A 81 4.71 31.58 -9.50
C THR A 81 4.17 32.52 -8.42
N GLU A 82 3.51 33.61 -8.82
CA GLU A 82 2.88 34.55 -7.90
C GLU A 82 1.42 34.18 -7.63
N LEU A 83 0.71 33.74 -8.67
CA LEU A 83 -0.73 33.49 -8.63
C LEU A 83 -1.09 32.10 -8.10
N CYS A 84 -0.20 31.13 -8.26
CA CYS A 84 -0.32 29.74 -7.82
C CYS A 84 0.99 29.32 -7.11
N PRO A 85 1.18 29.77 -5.87
CA PRO A 85 2.51 29.82 -5.26
C PRO A 85 2.98 28.49 -4.66
N ALA A 86 2.12 27.45 -4.62
CA ALA A 86 2.47 26.18 -4.00
C ALA A 86 3.48 25.38 -4.83
N LEU A 87 4.53 24.88 -4.17
CA LEU A 87 5.64 24.15 -4.77
C LEU A 87 5.68 22.67 -4.39
N GLY A 88 4.88 22.24 -3.43
CA GLY A 88 4.86 20.87 -2.96
C GLY A 88 3.74 20.58 -1.97
N LEU A 89 3.52 19.30 -1.73
CA LEU A 89 2.56 18.76 -0.77
C LEU A 89 3.29 17.87 0.24
N GLN A 90 3.07 18.12 1.52
CA GLN A 90 3.39 17.18 2.58
C GLN A 90 2.10 16.53 3.04
N MET A 91 2.04 15.20 2.94
CA MET A 91 0.87 14.39 3.27
C MET A 91 1.32 13.04 3.82
N ALA A 92 0.75 12.62 4.95
CA ALA A 92 1.00 11.32 5.59
C ALA A 92 2.50 10.99 5.70
N GLN A 93 3.30 11.97 6.14
CA GLN A 93 4.75 11.87 6.29
C GLN A 93 5.53 11.65 4.97
N VAL A 94 4.87 11.76 3.82
CA VAL A 94 5.49 11.68 2.50
C VAL A 94 5.49 13.06 1.83
N TRP A 95 6.64 13.43 1.28
CA TRP A 95 6.78 14.60 0.43
C TRP A 95 6.37 14.28 -1.02
N TRP A 96 5.54 15.13 -1.61
CA TRP A 96 5.08 15.05 -2.98
C TRP A 96 5.50 16.30 -3.76
N ASN A 97 6.33 16.12 -4.79
CA ASN A 97 6.56 17.22 -5.73
C ASN A 97 5.39 17.31 -6.69
N PHE A 98 4.90 18.52 -6.88
CA PHE A 98 4.02 18.83 -7.99
C PHE A 98 4.43 20.16 -8.62
N GLU A 99 4.11 20.31 -9.89
CA GLU A 99 4.26 21.56 -10.62
C GLU A 99 2.87 22.11 -10.92
N THR A 100 2.69 23.43 -10.79
CA THR A 100 1.50 24.08 -11.31
C THR A 100 1.70 24.41 -12.79
N THR A 101 0.78 24.00 -13.64
CA THR A 101 0.92 24.20 -15.11
C THR A 101 0.04 25.31 -15.66
N HIS A 102 -1.09 25.58 -15.02
CA HIS A 102 -2.04 26.62 -15.40
C HIS A 102 -3.03 26.89 -14.28
N TYR A 103 -3.87 27.91 -14.45
CA TYR A 103 -4.94 28.23 -13.52
C TYR A 103 -6.20 28.74 -14.23
N TYR A 104 -7.28 28.77 -13.48
CA TYR A 104 -8.58 29.30 -13.87
C TYR A 104 -8.99 30.37 -12.86
N ASP A 105 -9.45 31.53 -13.33
CA ASP A 105 -10.07 32.51 -12.45
C ASP A 105 -11.56 32.17 -12.34
N THR A 106 -11.99 31.77 -11.14
CA THR A 106 -13.38 31.39 -10.85
C THR A 106 -14.01 32.38 -9.87
N GLN A 107 -15.33 32.32 -9.71
CA GLN A 107 -16.03 33.13 -8.70
C GLN A 107 -15.63 32.76 -7.26
N GLN A 108 -15.15 31.54 -7.04
CA GLN A 108 -14.79 31.01 -5.72
C GLN A 108 -13.30 31.22 -5.38
N GLY A 109 -12.55 31.84 -6.30
CA GLY A 109 -11.12 32.08 -6.17
C GLY A 109 -10.35 31.55 -7.36
N ARG A 110 -9.02 31.48 -7.20
CA ARG A 110 -8.13 30.98 -8.24
C ARG A 110 -7.92 29.49 -8.09
N LEU A 111 -8.29 28.74 -9.13
CA LEU A 111 -8.14 27.30 -9.18
C LEU A 111 -6.87 26.97 -9.96
N CYS A 112 -5.88 26.40 -9.29
CA CYS A 112 -4.57 26.09 -9.85
C CYS A 112 -4.47 24.60 -10.19
N HIS A 113 -4.09 24.28 -11.43
CA HIS A 113 -3.95 22.90 -11.88
C HIS A 113 -2.54 22.38 -11.61
N ILE A 114 -2.45 21.25 -10.90
CA ILE A 114 -1.21 20.59 -10.55
C ILE A 114 -0.97 19.33 -11.35
N VAL A 115 0.30 19.06 -11.57
CA VAL A 115 0.76 17.80 -12.10
C VAL A 115 1.90 17.27 -11.24
N SER A 116 1.87 15.99 -10.88
CA SER A 116 3.04 15.27 -10.39
C SER A 116 3.50 14.30 -11.48
N PRO A 117 4.49 14.70 -12.31
CA PRO A 117 4.84 13.92 -13.48
C PRO A 117 5.37 12.52 -13.15
N GLN A 118 6.06 12.42 -12.01
CA GLN A 118 6.70 11.21 -11.50
C GLN A 118 5.70 10.09 -11.20
N TYR A 119 4.44 10.46 -10.95
CA TYR A 119 3.39 9.60 -10.44
C TYR A 119 2.13 9.63 -11.30
N ASN A 120 2.17 10.31 -12.46
CA ASN A 120 0.99 10.49 -13.32
C ASN A 120 -0.22 11.05 -12.53
N CYS A 121 0.04 12.02 -11.65
CA CYS A 121 -1.00 12.67 -10.86
C CYS A 121 -1.43 13.98 -11.51
N HIS A 122 -2.73 14.21 -11.56
CA HIS A 122 -3.32 15.46 -12.04
C HIS A 122 -4.48 15.89 -11.15
N GLY A 123 -4.62 17.19 -10.93
CA GLY A 123 -5.65 17.69 -10.04
C GLY A 123 -5.65 19.20 -9.93
N ASN A 124 -6.49 19.71 -9.04
CA ASN A 124 -6.58 21.13 -8.79
C ASN A 124 -6.48 21.44 -7.30
N TYR A 125 -5.95 22.62 -6.98
CA TYR A 125 -5.99 23.17 -5.63
C TYR A 125 -6.47 24.61 -5.63
N VAL A 126 -6.99 25.02 -4.48
CA VAL A 126 -7.33 26.40 -4.17
C VAL A 126 -6.72 26.76 -2.82
N VAL A 127 -6.18 27.97 -2.74
CA VAL A 127 -5.72 28.57 -1.48
C VAL A 127 -6.70 29.67 -1.12
N GLY A 128 -7.31 29.55 0.05
CA GLY A 128 -8.22 30.54 0.60
C GLY A 128 -7.50 31.82 1.03
N THR A 129 -8.24 32.92 1.10
CA THR A 129 -7.71 34.22 1.56
C THR A 129 -7.67 34.33 3.08
N GLU A 130 -8.37 33.45 3.78
CA GLU A 130 -8.46 33.45 5.25
C GLU A 130 -7.23 32.79 5.88
N LYS A 131 -6.61 33.49 6.83
CA LYS A 131 -5.57 32.91 7.68
C LYS A 131 -6.18 31.84 8.57
N SER A 132 -5.48 30.72 8.68
CA SER A 132 -5.90 29.58 9.49
C SER A 132 -4.76 29.12 10.40
N LYS A 133 -5.11 28.35 11.44
CA LYS A 133 -4.13 27.68 12.29
C LYS A 133 -3.36 26.66 11.44
N ALA A 134 -2.03 26.71 11.49
CA ALA A 134 -1.18 25.77 10.78
C ALA A 134 -1.55 24.30 11.07
N SER A 135 -1.44 23.46 10.04
CA SER A 135 -1.57 22.00 10.17
C SER A 135 -0.61 21.47 11.24
N SER A 136 -1.00 20.39 11.93
CA SER A 136 -0.14 19.70 12.90
C SER A 136 1.13 19.14 12.28
N GLN A 137 1.14 18.95 10.95
CA GLN A 137 2.30 18.46 10.19
C GLN A 137 3.21 19.60 9.71
N ALA A 138 2.81 20.86 9.87
CA ALA A 138 3.58 22.01 9.43
C ALA A 138 4.69 22.38 10.43
N PRO A 139 5.85 22.88 9.96
CA PRO A 139 6.91 23.36 10.84
C PRO A 139 6.49 24.60 11.64
N THR A 140 7.20 24.87 12.73
CA THR A 140 6.91 26.02 13.62
C THR A 140 6.99 27.37 12.91
N SER A 141 7.76 27.47 11.83
CA SER A 141 7.84 28.64 10.95
C SER A 141 6.52 29.00 10.24
N CYS A 142 5.55 28.07 10.19
CA CYS A 142 4.29 28.24 9.48
C CYS A 142 3.12 28.70 10.37
N ILE A 143 3.30 28.78 11.70
CA ILE A 143 2.21 29.01 12.67
C ILE A 143 1.37 30.26 12.35
N ASN A 144 2.00 31.37 11.95
CA ASN A 144 1.33 32.66 11.71
C ASN A 144 1.09 32.98 10.22
N ASN A 145 1.55 32.09 9.35
CA ASN A 145 1.71 32.30 7.90
C ASN A 145 0.98 31.24 7.07
N SER A 146 -0.06 30.64 7.68
CA SER A 146 -0.85 29.55 7.10
C SER A 146 -2.23 30.03 6.64
N PHE A 147 -2.66 29.53 5.49
CA PHE A 147 -3.96 29.80 4.86
C PHE A 147 -4.68 28.49 4.60
N VAL A 148 -6.01 28.51 4.56
CA VAL A 148 -6.79 27.31 4.22
C VAL A 148 -6.43 26.85 2.81
N ALA A 149 -6.21 25.54 2.63
CA ALA A 149 -5.97 24.94 1.33
C ALA A 149 -6.84 23.71 1.15
N GLU A 150 -7.47 23.62 -0.02
CA GLU A 150 -8.20 22.45 -0.48
C GLU A 150 -7.57 21.99 -1.79
N MET A 151 -7.45 20.69 -1.98
CA MET A 151 -6.96 20.13 -3.23
C MET A 151 -7.56 18.75 -3.46
N TYR A 152 -7.62 18.36 -4.72
CA TYR A 152 -7.77 16.96 -5.08
C TYR A 152 -6.76 16.63 -6.16
N PHE A 153 -6.43 15.36 -6.27
CA PHE A 153 -5.82 14.83 -7.48
C PHE A 153 -6.31 13.43 -7.74
N TYR A 154 -6.16 13.03 -8.99
CA TYR A 154 -6.22 11.65 -9.41
C TYR A 154 -4.81 11.16 -9.70
N HIS A 155 -4.46 10.00 -9.16
CA HIS A 155 -3.23 9.29 -9.48
C HIS A 155 -3.55 8.17 -10.48
N GLY A 156 -3.02 8.29 -11.70
CA GLY A 156 -3.23 7.28 -12.74
C GLY A 156 -2.62 5.94 -12.37
N THR A 157 -3.29 4.85 -12.73
CA THR A 157 -2.81 3.48 -12.48
C THR A 157 -2.26 2.84 -13.76
N ILE A 158 -1.88 1.55 -13.71
CA ILE A 158 -1.57 0.75 -14.91
C ILE A 158 -2.87 0.40 -15.68
N GLY A 159 -4.02 0.43 -15.02
CA GLY A 159 -5.32 0.22 -15.65
C GLY A 159 -5.92 1.49 -16.27
N PHE A 160 -7.10 1.37 -16.88
CA PHE A 160 -7.87 2.51 -17.41
C PHE A 160 -8.59 3.33 -16.30
N TYR A 161 -8.06 3.35 -15.08
CA TYR A 161 -8.65 4.09 -13.97
C TYR A 161 -7.59 4.81 -13.14
N SER A 162 -8.03 5.76 -12.33
CA SER A 162 -7.19 6.53 -11.42
C SER A 162 -7.75 6.52 -10.01
N PHE A 163 -6.87 6.54 -9.02
CA PHE A 163 -7.23 6.73 -7.61
C PHE A 163 -7.49 8.20 -7.35
N TYR A 164 -8.62 8.49 -6.71
CA TYR A 164 -9.00 9.83 -6.26
C TYR A 164 -8.54 10.05 -4.84
N GLU A 165 -7.90 11.19 -4.60
CA GLU A 165 -7.60 11.69 -3.26
C GLU A 165 -8.06 13.14 -3.16
N GLU A 166 -8.87 13.42 -2.14
CA GLU A 166 -9.20 14.77 -1.72
C GLU A 166 -8.46 15.09 -0.44
N ILE A 167 -7.89 16.28 -0.38
CA ILE A 167 -7.01 16.72 0.69
C ILE A 167 -7.50 18.07 1.20
N THR A 168 -7.57 18.16 2.51
CA THR A 168 -7.85 19.41 3.23
C THR A 168 -6.67 19.73 4.13
N GLY A 169 -6.30 21.00 4.23
CA GLY A 169 -5.13 21.37 5.02
C GLY A 169 -4.84 22.85 5.01
N THR A 170 -3.55 23.16 5.15
CA THR A 170 -3.08 24.54 5.18
C THR A 170 -1.90 24.76 4.25
N TYR A 171 -1.95 25.82 3.47
CA TYR A 171 -0.83 26.33 2.70
C TYR A 171 0.03 27.27 3.55
N CYS A 172 1.33 27.01 3.63
CA CYS A 172 2.29 27.86 4.32
C CYS A 172 2.99 28.80 3.35
N THR A 173 2.91 30.12 3.60
CA THR A 173 3.58 31.13 2.76
C THR A 173 5.09 31.20 2.95
N THR A 174 5.61 30.74 4.10
CA THR A 174 7.04 30.79 4.42
C THR A 174 7.86 29.82 3.55
N ASP A 175 7.38 28.59 3.37
CA ASP A 175 8.06 27.53 2.62
C ASP A 175 7.33 27.12 1.33
N ARG A 176 6.17 27.74 1.06
CA ARG A 176 5.34 27.50 -0.12
C ARG A 176 4.81 26.07 -0.25
N THR A 177 4.57 25.41 0.87
CA THR A 177 4.10 24.01 0.93
C THR A 177 2.65 23.91 1.38
N ILE A 178 1.90 22.99 0.78
CA ILE A 178 0.58 22.56 1.28
C ILE A 178 0.81 21.42 2.28
N TYR A 179 0.36 21.60 3.51
CA TYR A 179 0.36 20.57 4.56
C TYR A 179 -1.06 20.02 4.69
N GLY A 180 -1.26 18.83 4.14
CA GLY A 180 -2.59 18.27 3.91
C GLY A 180 -2.83 16.95 4.65
N ARG A 181 -4.09 16.69 4.95
CA ARG A 181 -4.59 15.37 5.34
C ARG A 181 -5.68 14.93 4.38
N ILE A 182 -5.84 13.63 4.22
CA ILE A 182 -6.83 13.09 3.31
C ILE A 182 -8.24 13.23 3.90
N ALA A 183 -9.12 13.83 3.10
CA ALA A 183 -10.52 14.10 3.40
C ALA A 183 -11.46 13.17 2.61
N GLY A 184 -11.04 12.71 1.43
CA GLY A 184 -11.84 11.88 0.55
C GLY A 184 -11.00 10.90 -0.27
N LEU A 185 -11.58 9.74 -0.56
CA LEU A 185 -10.99 8.70 -1.40
C LEU A 185 -12.02 8.20 -2.40
N GLY A 186 -11.54 7.68 -3.53
CA GLY A 186 -12.41 7.09 -4.55
C GLY A 186 -11.62 6.63 -5.76
N THR A 187 -12.31 6.32 -6.84
CA THR A 187 -11.70 5.91 -8.11
C THR A 187 -12.52 6.41 -9.28
N PHE A 188 -11.89 6.64 -10.43
CA PHE A 188 -12.61 7.04 -11.64
C PHE A 188 -11.97 6.45 -12.90
N ASP A 189 -12.78 6.06 -13.88
CA ASP A 189 -12.34 5.49 -15.16
C ASP A 189 -11.75 6.58 -16.07
N ILE A 190 -10.56 7.05 -15.70
CA ILE A 190 -9.80 8.06 -16.43
C ILE A 190 -8.31 7.77 -16.27
N ASN A 191 -7.51 8.05 -17.30
CA ASN A 191 -6.05 7.98 -17.22
C ASN A 191 -5.40 8.78 -18.37
N GLY A 192 -4.07 8.95 -18.32
CA GLY A 192 -3.25 9.51 -19.38
C GLY A 192 -3.67 10.93 -19.79
N SER A 193 -3.83 11.16 -21.09
CA SER A 193 -4.15 12.49 -21.63
C SER A 193 -5.54 12.99 -21.26
N LEU A 194 -6.50 12.09 -21.04
CA LEU A 194 -7.84 12.45 -20.56
C LEU A 194 -7.75 12.96 -19.12
N LEU A 195 -6.96 12.28 -18.30
CA LEU A 195 -6.73 12.68 -16.92
C LEU A 195 -6.06 14.07 -16.85
N ALA A 196 -5.08 14.32 -17.70
CA ALA A 196 -4.39 15.61 -17.76
C ALA A 196 -5.28 16.80 -18.15
N ARG A 197 -6.47 16.54 -18.70
CA ARG A 197 -7.46 17.56 -19.10
C ARG A 197 -8.71 17.54 -18.23
N ASP A 198 -8.75 16.73 -17.19
CA ASP A 198 -9.91 16.63 -16.32
C ASP A 198 -10.01 17.86 -15.41
N GLY A 199 -11.08 18.63 -15.59
CA GLY A 199 -11.44 19.74 -14.71
C GLY A 199 -12.28 19.34 -13.51
N GLY A 200 -12.59 18.06 -13.32
CA GLY A 200 -13.54 17.62 -12.30
C GLY A 200 -15.00 17.73 -12.76
N SER A 201 -15.93 17.29 -11.90
CA SER A 201 -17.37 17.43 -12.15
C SER A 201 -18.16 17.44 -10.86
N HIS A 202 -19.32 18.09 -10.86
CA HIS A 202 -20.23 18.12 -9.72
C HIS A 202 -21.01 16.81 -9.48
N GLY A 203 -21.03 15.91 -10.47
CA GLY A 203 -21.66 14.60 -10.37
C GLY A 203 -20.88 13.61 -9.51
N TYR A 204 -21.55 12.54 -9.08
CA TYR A 204 -20.85 11.39 -8.49
C TYR A 204 -19.97 10.72 -9.55
N ARG A 205 -18.78 10.31 -9.13
CA ARG A 205 -17.80 9.59 -9.96
C ARG A 205 -17.46 8.26 -9.30
N MET A 206 -17.23 7.25 -10.11
CA MET A 206 -16.74 5.94 -9.68
C MET A 206 -16.01 5.24 -10.83
N SER A 207 -15.16 4.27 -10.53
CA SER A 207 -14.56 3.39 -11.54
C SER A 207 -15.32 2.07 -11.61
N TYR A 208 -15.92 1.80 -12.76
CA TYR A 208 -16.52 0.49 -13.05
C TYR A 208 -15.44 -0.56 -13.31
N TRP A 209 -14.29 -0.15 -13.86
CA TRP A 209 -13.15 -1.04 -14.05
C TRP A 209 -12.63 -1.58 -12.72
N PHE A 210 -12.30 -0.67 -11.79
CA PHE A 210 -11.84 -1.02 -10.45
C PHE A 210 -12.89 -1.85 -9.69
N ALA A 211 -14.16 -1.45 -9.77
CA ALA A 211 -15.26 -2.20 -9.15
C ALA A 211 -15.30 -3.65 -9.65
N THR A 212 -15.20 -3.86 -10.97
CA THR A 212 -15.29 -5.18 -11.59
C THR A 212 -14.06 -6.02 -11.24
N VAL A 213 -12.86 -5.50 -11.49
CA VAL A 213 -11.59 -6.21 -11.25
C VAL A 213 -11.41 -6.52 -9.77
N GLY A 214 -11.67 -5.54 -8.90
CA GLY A 214 -11.61 -5.71 -7.45
C GLY A 214 -12.64 -6.72 -6.94
N THR A 215 -13.86 -6.73 -7.47
CA THR A 215 -14.87 -7.75 -7.10
C THR A 215 -14.41 -9.15 -7.49
N VAL A 216 -13.91 -9.33 -8.72
CA VAL A 216 -13.35 -10.63 -9.17
C VAL A 216 -12.22 -11.07 -8.24
N TRP A 217 -11.35 -10.15 -7.84
CA TRP A 217 -10.23 -10.43 -6.95
C TRP A 217 -10.66 -10.86 -5.54
N ILE A 218 -11.58 -10.11 -4.92
CA ILE A 218 -12.13 -10.44 -3.59
C ILE A 218 -12.86 -11.79 -3.63
N LEU A 219 -13.67 -12.05 -4.68
CA LEU A 219 -14.35 -13.34 -4.85
C LEU A 219 -13.36 -14.49 -4.98
N TYR A 220 -12.32 -14.32 -5.80
CA TYR A 220 -11.28 -15.32 -5.96
C TYR A 220 -10.62 -15.66 -4.62
N ARG A 221 -10.21 -14.64 -3.85
CA ARG A 221 -9.62 -14.84 -2.52
C ARG A 221 -10.58 -15.50 -1.54
N ALA A 222 -11.86 -15.11 -1.54
CA ALA A 222 -12.87 -15.73 -0.69
C ALA A 222 -13.02 -17.23 -1.01
N ILE A 223 -12.94 -17.63 -2.29
CA ILE A 223 -12.97 -19.04 -2.69
C ILE A 223 -11.72 -19.79 -2.20
N VAL A 224 -10.53 -19.23 -2.42
CA VAL A 224 -9.26 -19.82 -1.92
C VAL A 224 -9.31 -19.97 -0.40
N PHE A 225 -9.82 -18.96 0.29
CA PHE A 225 -9.94 -18.95 1.74
C PHE A 225 -10.92 -20.00 2.27
N ARG A 226 -12.08 -20.16 1.60
CA ARG A 226 -13.04 -21.23 1.89
C ARG A 226 -12.43 -22.61 1.67
N ARG A 227 -11.65 -22.81 0.60
CA ARG A 227 -10.94 -24.07 0.35
C ARG A 227 -9.94 -24.36 1.49
N SER A 228 -9.16 -23.35 1.89
CA SER A 228 -8.21 -23.46 3.00
C SER A 228 -8.90 -23.83 4.31
N TYR A 229 -10.05 -23.21 4.64
CA TYR A 229 -10.85 -23.55 5.83
C TYR A 229 -11.17 -25.03 5.90
N VAL A 230 -11.70 -25.58 4.80
CA VAL A 230 -12.09 -27.00 4.73
C VAL A 230 -10.87 -27.90 4.90
N SER A 231 -9.72 -27.55 4.30
CA SER A 231 -8.47 -28.31 4.46
C SER A 231 -7.95 -28.27 5.88
N CYS A 232 -7.84 -27.08 6.49
CA CYS A 232 -7.40 -26.90 7.88
C CYS A 232 -8.27 -27.66 8.87
N LYS A 233 -9.60 -27.57 8.70
CA LYS A 233 -10.54 -28.30 9.56
C LYS A 233 -10.40 -29.81 9.44
N ARG A 234 -10.35 -30.34 8.22
CA ARG A 234 -10.24 -31.79 7.98
C ARG A 234 -8.90 -32.35 8.46
N PHE A 235 -7.81 -31.64 8.18
CA PHE A 235 -6.47 -32.04 8.59
C PHE A 235 -6.32 -31.99 10.11
N GLY A 236 -6.72 -30.89 10.74
CA GLY A 236 -6.69 -30.75 12.20
C GLY A 236 -7.49 -31.84 12.91
N ARG A 237 -8.73 -32.10 12.47
CA ARG A 237 -9.54 -33.19 13.02
C ARG A 237 -8.85 -34.55 12.86
N LYS A 238 -8.14 -34.78 11.75
CA LYS A 238 -7.43 -36.04 11.54
C LYS A 238 -6.22 -36.18 12.45
N CYS A 239 -5.47 -35.10 12.69
CA CYS A 239 -4.39 -35.08 13.68
C CYS A 239 -4.92 -35.35 15.08
N ASP A 240 -6.04 -34.73 15.46
CA ASP A 240 -6.70 -34.95 16.74
C ASP A 240 -7.18 -36.41 16.92
N GLU A 241 -7.76 -37.01 15.87
CA GLU A 241 -8.14 -38.44 15.84
C GLU A 241 -6.94 -39.38 16.02
N LEU A 242 -5.76 -38.99 15.54
CA LEU A 242 -4.53 -39.77 15.61
C LEU A 242 -3.70 -39.50 16.88
N GLY A 243 -4.10 -38.52 17.69
CA GLY A 243 -3.34 -38.08 18.86
C GLY A 243 -2.06 -37.31 18.52
N GLU A 244 -1.94 -36.83 17.28
CA GLU A 244 -0.79 -36.05 16.81
C GLU A 244 -0.95 -34.58 17.18
N ASN A 245 0.03 -34.01 17.87
CA ASN A 245 0.03 -32.58 18.21
C ASN A 245 0.77 -31.78 17.13
N LEU A 246 0.22 -30.63 16.78
CA LEU A 246 0.84 -29.69 15.86
C LEU A 246 1.47 -28.54 16.65
N ASP A 247 2.75 -28.28 16.37
CA ASP A 247 3.39 -27.06 16.80
C ASP A 247 2.89 -25.85 15.97
N LEU A 248 3.06 -24.65 16.51
CA LEU A 248 2.59 -23.43 15.87
C LEU A 248 3.29 -23.17 14.53
N ASN A 249 4.55 -23.54 14.38
CA ASN A 249 5.29 -23.32 13.13
C ASN A 249 4.74 -24.21 12.00
N THR A 250 4.53 -25.50 12.26
CA THR A 250 3.94 -26.40 11.25
C THR A 250 2.51 -26.01 10.93
N ALA A 251 1.71 -25.63 11.93
CA ALA A 251 0.35 -25.13 11.71
C ALA A 251 0.33 -23.88 10.82
N THR A 252 1.28 -22.96 11.03
CA THR A 252 1.45 -21.75 10.23
C THR A 252 1.79 -22.08 8.77
N VAL A 253 2.81 -22.91 8.56
CA VAL A 253 3.24 -23.33 7.21
C VAL A 253 2.11 -24.02 6.46
N PHE A 254 1.38 -24.92 7.13
CA PHE A 254 0.23 -25.59 6.53
C PHE A 254 -0.84 -24.60 6.07
N VAL A 255 -1.19 -23.64 6.93
CA VAL A 255 -2.17 -22.59 6.61
C VAL A 255 -1.70 -21.76 5.42
N TYR A 256 -0.46 -21.28 5.39
CA TYR A 256 0.09 -20.55 4.25
C TYR A 256 0.01 -21.33 2.94
N GLU A 257 0.42 -22.59 2.93
CA GLU A 257 0.38 -23.42 1.72
C GLU A 257 -1.06 -23.68 1.24
N THR A 258 -2.02 -23.86 2.14
CA THR A 258 -3.43 -24.05 1.74
C THR A 258 -4.07 -22.77 1.17
N MET A 259 -3.58 -21.60 1.60
CA MET A 259 -4.02 -20.27 1.13
C MET A 259 -3.26 -19.77 -0.10
N ARG A 260 -2.32 -20.57 -0.63
CA ARG A 260 -1.57 -20.24 -1.84
C ARG A 260 -2.52 -19.86 -2.98
N LEU A 261 -2.21 -18.74 -3.64
CA LEU A 261 -3.01 -18.16 -4.72
C LEU A 261 -2.94 -19.05 -5.96
N SER A 262 -1.75 -19.40 -6.44
CA SER A 262 -1.57 -20.32 -7.56
C SER A 262 -1.55 -21.78 -7.10
N ALA A 263 -2.16 -22.68 -7.87
CA ALA A 263 -1.98 -24.11 -7.69
C ALA A 263 -0.58 -24.56 -8.15
N HIS A 264 -0.02 -25.59 -7.51
CA HIS A 264 1.18 -26.26 -8.02
C HIS A 264 0.91 -26.79 -9.44
N GLY A 265 1.77 -26.43 -10.39
CA GLY A 265 1.62 -26.80 -11.80
C GLY A 265 0.69 -25.90 -12.63
N ALA A 266 0.18 -24.78 -12.08
CA ALA A 266 -0.54 -23.80 -12.88
C ALA A 266 0.36 -23.26 -14.02
N ALA A 267 -0.20 -23.14 -15.23
CA ALA A 267 0.50 -22.54 -16.35
C ALA A 267 0.79 -21.03 -16.10
N ASN A 268 1.84 -20.50 -16.73
CA ASN A 268 2.26 -19.11 -16.52
C ASN A 268 1.19 -18.08 -16.92
N TYR A 269 0.33 -18.36 -17.90
CA TYR A 269 -0.75 -17.42 -18.25
C TYR A 269 -1.75 -17.22 -17.10
N HIS A 270 -2.08 -18.27 -16.34
CA HIS A 270 -2.90 -18.15 -15.13
C HIS A 270 -2.18 -17.31 -14.07
N ARG A 271 -0.87 -17.52 -13.90
CA ARG A 271 -0.06 -16.73 -12.95
C ARG A 271 0.02 -15.27 -13.35
N VAL A 272 0.06 -14.94 -14.64
CA VAL A 272 0.02 -13.55 -15.14
C VAL A 272 -1.32 -12.89 -14.83
N VAL A 273 -2.45 -13.60 -15.00
CA VAL A 273 -3.77 -13.06 -14.60
C VAL A 273 -3.82 -12.80 -13.10
N LEU A 274 -3.31 -13.73 -12.28
CA LEU A 274 -3.23 -13.54 -10.83
C LEU A 274 -2.29 -12.41 -10.43
N LEU A 275 -1.17 -12.26 -11.14
CA LEU A 275 -0.22 -11.17 -10.94
C LEU A 275 -0.91 -9.82 -11.15
N TYR A 276 -1.69 -9.68 -12.22
CA TYR A 276 -2.46 -8.48 -12.48
C TYR A 276 -3.43 -8.15 -11.32
N LEU A 277 -4.26 -9.10 -10.92
CA LEU A 277 -5.20 -8.92 -9.80
C LEU A 277 -4.50 -8.57 -8.48
N LEU A 278 -3.30 -9.14 -8.26
CA LEU A 278 -2.51 -8.88 -7.08
C LEU A 278 -1.89 -7.48 -7.08
N VAL A 279 -1.37 -7.03 -8.23
CA VAL A 279 -0.85 -5.66 -8.38
C VAL A 279 -1.94 -4.64 -8.09
N GLU A 280 -3.18 -4.86 -8.57
CA GLU A 280 -4.32 -3.99 -8.26
C GLU A 280 -4.62 -3.94 -6.75
N GLY A 281 -4.49 -5.08 -6.05
CA GLY A 281 -4.60 -5.15 -4.59
C GLY A 281 -3.48 -4.40 -3.85
N ILE A 282 -2.23 -4.54 -4.32
CA ILE A 282 -1.07 -3.84 -3.75
C ILE A 282 -1.22 -2.32 -3.89
N MET A 283 -1.63 -1.85 -5.07
CA MET A 283 -1.82 -0.42 -5.32
C MET A 283 -2.89 0.14 -4.39
N SER A 284 -4.05 -0.52 -4.28
CA SER A 284 -5.12 -0.12 -3.36
C SER A 284 -4.61 -0.01 -1.92
N ASP A 285 -3.81 -0.98 -1.47
CA ASP A 285 -3.27 -0.97 -0.12
C ASP A 285 -2.22 0.11 0.10
N LEU A 286 -1.38 0.38 -0.89
CA LEU A 286 -0.40 1.48 -0.88
C LEU A 286 -1.08 2.84 -0.76
N PHE A 287 -2.12 3.08 -1.56
CA PHE A 287 -2.89 4.33 -1.52
C PHE A 287 -3.58 4.53 -0.18
N LEU A 288 -4.16 3.47 0.40
CA LEU A 288 -4.72 3.58 1.74
C LEU A 288 -3.66 3.82 2.79
N LEU A 289 -2.46 3.28 2.62
CA LEU A 289 -1.37 3.47 3.56
C LEU A 289 -0.96 4.94 3.63
N VAL A 290 -0.88 5.59 2.47
CA VAL A 290 -0.68 7.04 2.36
C VAL A 290 -1.93 7.82 2.84
N ALA A 291 -3.11 7.20 2.83
CA ALA A 291 -4.36 7.83 3.24
C ALA A 291 -4.78 7.67 4.69
N THR A 292 -4.09 6.85 5.49
CA THR A 292 -4.49 6.60 6.87
C THR A 292 -3.43 7.07 7.85
N ASP A 293 -3.82 7.97 8.76
CA ASP A 293 -2.97 8.39 9.86
C ASP A 293 -2.96 7.36 11.02
N GLU A 294 -1.82 7.30 11.69
CA GLU A 294 -1.57 6.69 13.01
C GLU A 294 -1.88 5.18 13.15
N MET A 295 -3.01 4.81 13.76
CA MET A 295 -3.25 3.41 14.18
C MET A 295 -3.76 2.51 13.07
N PHE A 296 -4.53 3.05 12.13
CA PHE A 296 -5.05 2.26 11.02
C PHE A 296 -4.00 2.00 9.93
N ALA A 297 -2.94 2.83 9.89
CA ALA A 297 -1.78 2.60 9.03
C ALA A 297 -1.14 1.23 9.32
N TRP A 298 -1.04 0.85 10.60
CA TRP A 298 -0.46 -0.45 10.99
C TRP A 298 -1.24 -1.65 10.45
N LEU A 299 -2.57 -1.59 10.50
CA LEU A 299 -3.42 -2.61 9.87
C LEU A 299 -3.25 -2.63 8.34
N GLN A 300 -3.05 -1.46 7.73
CA GLN A 300 -2.82 -1.35 6.30
C GLN A 300 -1.47 -1.93 5.87
N TYR A 301 -0.42 -1.77 6.68
CA TYR A 301 0.88 -2.42 6.48
C TYR A 301 0.76 -3.95 6.46
N ILE A 302 -0.10 -4.55 7.30
CA ILE A 302 -0.32 -6.00 7.31
C ILE A 302 -0.95 -6.46 5.99
N SER A 303 -1.98 -5.76 5.50
CA SER A 303 -2.61 -6.09 4.21
C SER A 303 -1.62 -5.94 3.04
N PHE A 304 -0.85 -4.85 3.05
CA PHE A 304 0.19 -4.59 2.05
C PHE A 304 1.27 -5.68 2.04
N GLY A 305 1.80 -6.04 3.21
CA GLY A 305 2.81 -7.09 3.37
C GLY A 305 2.32 -8.44 2.84
N TYR A 306 1.08 -8.82 3.16
CA TYR A 306 0.46 -10.03 2.63
C TYR A 306 0.37 -10.05 1.09
N ASN A 307 -0.06 -8.94 0.49
CA ASN A 307 -0.15 -8.81 -0.96
C ASN A 307 1.23 -8.81 -1.62
N LEU A 308 2.21 -8.15 -1.02
CA LEU A 308 3.59 -8.09 -1.49
C LEU A 308 4.28 -9.46 -1.41
N SER A 309 4.08 -10.20 -0.31
CA SER A 309 4.60 -11.57 -0.16
C SER A 309 4.03 -12.50 -1.23
N GLY A 310 2.71 -12.40 -1.51
CA GLY A 310 2.09 -13.10 -2.62
C GLY A 310 2.68 -12.75 -3.99
N LEU A 311 3.15 -11.50 -4.17
CA LEU A 311 3.71 -11.02 -5.44
C LEU A 311 5.08 -11.62 -5.66
N VAL A 312 5.93 -11.54 -4.65
CA VAL A 312 7.27 -12.12 -4.66
C VAL A 312 7.19 -13.64 -4.89
N LEU A 313 6.24 -14.32 -4.23
CA LEU A 313 6.01 -15.75 -4.43
C LEU A 313 5.58 -16.10 -5.86
N LEU A 314 4.58 -15.39 -6.41
CA LEU A 314 4.12 -15.62 -7.79
C LEU A 314 5.20 -15.35 -8.83
N LEU A 315 5.96 -14.26 -8.66
CA LEU A 315 7.09 -13.93 -9.54
C LEU A 315 8.16 -15.04 -9.50
N PHE A 316 8.52 -15.48 -8.29
CA PHE A 316 9.47 -16.56 -8.13
C PHE A 316 8.99 -17.87 -8.78
N GLU A 317 7.72 -18.25 -8.60
CA GLU A 317 7.16 -19.44 -9.25
C GLU A 317 7.17 -19.35 -10.78
N MET A 318 6.91 -18.17 -11.35
CA MET A 318 6.98 -17.98 -12.80
C MET A 318 8.41 -18.18 -13.30
N ILE A 319 9.39 -17.57 -12.63
CA ILE A 319 10.82 -17.73 -12.97
C ILE A 319 11.27 -19.19 -12.81
N GLU A 320 10.85 -19.87 -11.73
CA GLU A 320 11.13 -21.28 -11.49
C GLU A 320 10.55 -22.16 -12.61
N ASN A 321 9.30 -21.90 -13.02
CA ASN A 321 8.65 -22.64 -14.10
C ASN A 321 9.26 -22.38 -15.49
N MET A 322 9.94 -21.26 -15.67
CA MET A 322 10.69 -20.96 -16.91
C MET A 322 12.06 -21.63 -16.96
N GLY A 323 12.52 -22.27 -15.87
CA GLY A 323 13.82 -22.93 -15.80
C GLY A 323 15.02 -21.97 -15.82
N TRP A 324 14.79 -20.70 -15.47
CA TRP A 324 15.82 -19.65 -15.56
C TRP A 324 16.83 -19.64 -14.41
N LEU A 325 16.58 -20.43 -13.35
CA LEU A 325 17.43 -20.49 -12.17
C LEU A 325 18.11 -21.85 -12.07
N ASN A 326 19.44 -21.83 -11.87
CA ASN A 326 20.18 -23.01 -11.47
C ASN A 326 19.82 -23.41 -10.02
N GLU A 327 19.95 -24.69 -9.68
CA GLU A 327 19.47 -25.28 -8.44
C GLU A 327 20.07 -24.62 -7.18
N ARG A 328 21.36 -24.29 -7.20
CA ARG A 328 22.04 -23.62 -6.08
C ARG A 328 21.42 -22.25 -5.80
N THR A 329 21.16 -21.46 -6.84
CA THR A 329 20.54 -20.12 -6.73
C THR A 329 19.10 -20.25 -6.30
N ARG A 330 18.35 -21.20 -6.88
CA ARG A 330 16.96 -21.49 -6.51
C ARG A 330 16.82 -21.82 -5.02
N LEU A 331 17.68 -22.70 -4.49
CA LEU A 331 17.67 -23.08 -3.07
C LEU A 331 18.10 -21.92 -2.16
N CYS A 332 19.08 -21.12 -2.58
CA CYS A 332 19.50 -19.93 -1.85
C CYS A 332 18.36 -18.92 -1.71
N ILE A 333 17.68 -18.59 -2.81
CA ILE A 333 16.53 -17.68 -2.82
C ILE A 333 15.39 -18.23 -1.94
N LYS A 334 15.06 -19.53 -2.07
CA LYS A 334 14.05 -20.18 -1.22
C LYS A 334 14.35 -20.04 0.27
N ARG A 335 15.62 -20.20 0.68
CA ARG A 335 16.01 -20.04 2.08
C ARG A 335 16.05 -18.60 2.56
N LEU A 336 16.40 -17.65 1.69
CA LEU A 336 16.57 -16.25 2.07
C LEU A 336 15.24 -15.49 2.11
N LEU A 337 14.41 -15.64 1.07
CA LEU A 337 13.20 -14.81 0.90
C LEU A 337 11.92 -15.50 1.38
N PHE A 338 11.89 -16.83 1.34
CA PHE A 338 10.70 -17.62 1.66
C PHE A 338 10.84 -18.42 2.96
N SER A 339 11.88 -18.14 3.75
CA SER A 339 11.88 -18.56 5.15
C SER A 339 10.93 -17.67 5.94
N TYR A 340 10.15 -18.30 6.82
CA TYR A 340 9.08 -17.64 7.57
C TYR A 340 9.58 -16.44 8.37
N GLU A 341 10.75 -16.58 9.01
CA GLU A 341 11.39 -15.51 9.79
C GLU A 341 11.82 -14.33 8.92
N SER A 342 12.36 -14.59 7.72
CA SER A 342 12.80 -13.53 6.81
C SER A 342 11.64 -12.83 6.10
N SER A 343 10.55 -13.54 5.79
CA SER A 343 9.33 -12.92 5.23
C SER A 343 8.70 -11.95 6.23
N LEU A 344 8.53 -12.38 7.49
CA LEU A 344 7.92 -11.55 8.53
C LEU A 344 8.80 -10.34 8.90
N PHE A 345 10.13 -10.53 8.93
CA PHE A 345 11.08 -9.45 9.17
C PHE A 345 11.17 -8.46 7.99
N GLY A 346 11.10 -8.96 6.75
CA GLY A 346 11.05 -8.13 5.54
C GLY A 346 9.79 -7.27 5.47
N GLU A 347 8.64 -7.81 5.88
CA GLU A 347 7.38 -7.06 5.99
C GLU A 347 7.47 -5.96 7.06
N LEU A 348 8.08 -6.25 8.21
CA LEU A 348 8.29 -5.28 9.30
C LEU A 348 9.26 -4.16 8.89
N LEU A 349 10.38 -4.48 8.24
CA LEU A 349 11.33 -3.49 7.74
C LEU A 349 10.74 -2.61 6.64
N SER A 350 9.97 -3.21 5.73
CA SER A 350 9.24 -2.46 4.70
C SER A 350 8.27 -1.49 5.37
N ALA A 351 7.55 -1.91 6.41
CA ALA A 351 6.62 -1.05 7.12
C ALA A 351 7.26 0.16 7.81
N ILE A 352 8.50 0.01 8.31
CA ILE A 352 9.23 1.10 8.98
C ILE A 352 9.92 2.03 7.97
N GLY A 353 10.46 1.48 6.88
CA GLY A 353 11.28 2.24 5.93
C GLY A 353 10.50 2.93 4.80
N GLN A 354 9.24 2.57 4.56
CA GLN A 354 8.51 2.98 3.35
C GLN A 354 8.28 4.48 3.23
N SER A 355 7.92 5.18 4.31
CA SER A 355 7.72 6.64 4.29
C SER A 355 9.02 7.40 3.99
N HIS A 356 10.13 6.96 4.60
CA HIS A 356 11.46 7.49 4.33
C HIS A 356 11.91 7.24 2.89
N PHE A 357 11.64 6.04 2.37
CA PHE A 357 11.97 5.68 0.99
C PHE A 357 11.19 6.53 -0.03
N LEU A 358 9.87 6.65 0.14
CA LEU A 358 9.02 7.46 -0.73
C LEU A 358 9.41 8.95 -0.70
N THR A 359 9.71 9.48 0.49
CA THR A 359 10.18 10.86 0.64
C THR A 359 11.54 11.06 -0.04
N SER A 360 12.47 10.12 0.14
CA SER A 360 13.78 10.17 -0.53
C SER A 360 13.66 10.13 -2.06
N LEU A 361 12.73 9.33 -2.59
CA LEU A 361 12.45 9.26 -4.02
C LEU A 361 11.93 10.59 -4.55
N SER A 362 10.99 11.21 -3.85
CA SER A 362 10.50 12.54 -4.22
C SER A 362 11.62 13.58 -4.14
N HIS A 363 12.59 13.47 -3.22
CA HIS A 363 13.72 14.40 -3.19
C HIS A 363 14.79 14.14 -4.27
N SER A 364 14.63 13.12 -5.11
CA SER A 364 15.57 12.78 -6.19
C SER A 364 15.43 13.67 -7.43
N ASP A 365 16.34 13.51 -8.38
CA ASP A 365 16.34 14.21 -9.68
C ASP A 365 15.06 13.96 -10.52
N LEU A 366 14.23 12.99 -10.12
CA LEU A 366 12.89 12.79 -10.72
C LEU A 366 11.99 14.02 -10.53
N LYS A 367 12.24 14.88 -9.54
CA LYS A 367 11.49 16.14 -9.39
C LYS A 367 11.63 17.07 -10.60
N ASP A 368 12.77 17.05 -11.29
CA ASP A 368 13.10 17.95 -12.41
C ASP A 368 12.71 17.34 -13.78
N SER A 369 11.94 16.25 -13.78
CA SER A 369 11.62 15.47 -14.97
C SER A 369 10.35 15.91 -15.71
N GLY A 370 9.74 17.03 -15.32
CA GLY A 370 8.48 17.52 -15.90
C GLY A 370 8.54 17.79 -17.41
N SER A 371 9.71 18.18 -17.95
CA SER A 371 9.91 18.34 -19.41
C SER A 371 9.90 16.98 -20.13
N THR A 372 10.57 15.98 -19.57
CA THR A 372 10.63 14.61 -20.11
C THR A 372 9.26 13.93 -20.06
N ALA A 373 8.53 14.10 -18.97
CA ALA A 373 7.18 13.56 -18.83
C ALA A 373 6.21 14.15 -19.86
N ARG A 374 6.30 15.46 -20.15
CA ARG A 374 5.54 16.10 -21.23
C ARG A 374 5.92 15.58 -22.62
N ALA A 375 7.20 15.26 -22.84
CA ALA A 375 7.69 14.75 -24.12
C ALA A 375 7.26 13.31 -24.40
N VAL A 376 7.21 12.44 -23.38
CA VAL A 376 6.96 11.00 -23.54
C VAL A 376 5.52 10.58 -23.20
N SER A 377 4.83 11.37 -22.36
CA SER A 377 3.53 11.12 -21.70
C SER A 377 3.71 10.92 -20.19
N TYR A 378 2.87 11.61 -19.40
CA TYR A 378 2.78 11.44 -17.95
C TYR A 378 2.50 9.99 -17.55
N TYR A 379 1.74 9.26 -18.35
CA TYR A 379 1.46 7.84 -18.11
C TYR A 379 2.74 6.98 -18.19
N VAL A 380 3.51 7.12 -19.28
CA VAL A 380 4.74 6.35 -19.49
C VAL A 380 5.80 6.76 -18.46
N TRP A 381 5.88 8.05 -18.16
CA TRP A 381 6.82 8.57 -17.19
C TRP A 381 6.48 8.17 -15.74
N GLY A 382 5.19 8.06 -15.40
CA GLY A 382 4.73 7.48 -14.14
C GLY A 382 5.20 6.03 -13.95
N LEU A 383 5.17 5.21 -15.02
CA LEU A 383 5.71 3.85 -14.99
C LEU A 383 7.23 3.84 -14.77
N VAL A 384 7.97 4.79 -15.35
CA VAL A 384 9.42 4.94 -15.11
C VAL A 384 9.70 5.41 -13.69
N GLY A 385 8.89 6.33 -13.15
CA GLY A 385 8.95 6.78 -11.76
C GLY A 385 8.80 5.61 -10.79
N HIS A 386 7.72 4.82 -10.94
CA HIS A 386 7.51 3.59 -10.16
C HIS A 386 8.59 2.52 -10.42
N GLY A 387 9.11 2.41 -11.64
CA GLY A 387 10.17 1.46 -12.00
C GLY A 387 11.51 1.80 -11.35
N ARG A 388 11.88 3.08 -11.26
CA ARG A 388 13.08 3.55 -10.55
C ARG A 388 12.97 3.37 -9.03
N SER A 389 11.75 3.36 -8.48
CA SER A 389 11.49 2.95 -7.10
C SER A 389 11.93 1.51 -6.81
N LEU A 390 11.92 0.61 -7.79
CA LEU A 390 12.35 -0.77 -7.61
C LEU A 390 13.88 -0.95 -7.70
N THR A 391 14.57 -0.10 -8.47
CA THR A 391 16.03 -0.23 -8.66
C THR A 391 16.85 0.42 -7.54
N ARG A 392 16.41 1.54 -6.97
CA ARG A 392 17.18 2.25 -5.92
C ARG A 392 17.12 1.58 -4.54
N ALA A 393 16.12 0.72 -4.31
CA ALA A 393 16.09 -0.15 -3.14
C ALA A 393 17.22 -1.20 -3.15
N GLY A 394 17.82 -1.48 -4.32
CA GLY A 394 18.99 -2.34 -4.45
C GLY A 394 20.33 -1.64 -4.17
N ASP A 395 20.38 -0.30 -4.22
CA ASP A 395 21.61 0.48 -4.01
C ASP A 395 21.82 0.91 -2.55
N MET A 396 20.81 0.70 -1.69
CA MET A 396 20.88 0.97 -0.24
C MET A 396 20.93 -0.32 0.62
N ALA A 397 21.21 -1.47 0.02
CA ALA A 397 21.41 -2.75 0.70
C ALA A 397 22.89 -3.15 0.73
#